data_AF-A0A1Z5LA13-F1
#
_entry.id   AF-A0A1Z5LA13-F1
#
_cell.length_a   1.000
_cell.length_b   1.000
_cell.length_c   1.000
_cell.angle_alpha   90.00
_cell.angle_beta   90.00
_cell.angle_gamma   90.00
#
_symmetry.space_group_name_H-M   'P 1'
#
loop_
_entity.id
_entity.type
_entity.pdbx_description
1 polymer ?
#
loop_
_entity_poly.entity_id
_entity_poly.type
_entity_poly.pdbx_seq_one_letter_code
_entity_poly.pdbx_strand_id
1 'polypeptide(L)'
;MLDLKLALYLPFLTKMKPGVFLTCSDDIETYAVFDWDDKEMKHSHEEGFTALAHPSSISIGTTHGVYVLPPDVHDTETCTVTPCLEVLQKPTVELMQIKGAIVKSQKGSAQKEDFVYTDSAFFFCSKVTRRLLQY
;
A
#
# COMPACT_ATOMS: atom_id res chain seq x y z
N MET A 1 6.64 -10.14 19.08
CA MET A 1 6.56 -9.48 17.74
C MET A 1 5.59 -10.20 16.81
N LEU A 2 5.72 -11.51 16.58
CA LEU A 2 4.79 -12.25 15.73
C LEU A 2 3.32 -12.14 16.17
N ASP A 3 3.03 -12.36 17.46
CA ASP A 3 1.65 -12.29 17.98
C ASP A 3 1.02 -10.91 17.78
N LEU A 4 1.82 -9.86 17.94
CA LEU A 4 1.39 -8.48 17.68
C LEU A 4 1.09 -8.27 16.20
N LYS A 5 1.95 -8.74 15.29
CA LYS A 5 1.72 -8.65 13.84
C LYS A 5 0.46 -9.41 13.42
N LEU A 6 0.24 -10.60 13.98
CA LEU A 6 -0.97 -11.37 13.75
C LEU A 6 -2.22 -10.64 14.26
N ALA A 7 -2.16 -10.07 15.47
CA ALA A 7 -3.27 -9.30 16.04
C ALA A 7 -3.57 -8.04 15.23
N LEU A 8 -2.53 -7.34 14.77
CA LEU A 8 -2.66 -6.17 13.89
C LEU A 8 -3.37 -6.58 12.62
N TYR A 9 -2.78 -7.47 11.81
CA TYR A 9 -3.30 -7.79 10.47
C TYR A 9 -4.55 -8.70 10.45
N LEU A 10 -5.03 -9.19 11.60
CA LEU A 10 -6.20 -10.08 11.67
C LEU A 10 -7.42 -9.59 10.87
N PRO A 11 -7.81 -8.29 10.90
CA PRO A 11 -8.92 -7.78 10.09
C PRO A 11 -8.73 -8.03 8.59
N PHE A 12 -7.51 -7.85 8.05
CA PHE A 12 -7.20 -8.14 6.66
C PHE A 12 -7.16 -9.65 6.37
N LEU A 13 -6.51 -10.42 7.26
CA LEU A 13 -6.32 -11.86 7.06
C LEU A 13 -7.63 -12.64 6.97
N THR A 14 -8.68 -12.23 7.70
CA THR A 14 -10.00 -12.88 7.63
C THR A 14 -10.69 -12.74 6.27
N LYS A 15 -10.16 -11.87 5.40
CA LYS A 15 -10.78 -11.52 4.13
C LYS A 15 -9.88 -11.83 2.93
N MET A 16 -8.62 -12.15 3.16
CA MET A 16 -7.67 -12.57 2.13
C MET A 16 -7.90 -14.02 1.68
N LYS A 17 -7.60 -14.31 0.42
CA LYS A 17 -7.54 -15.69 -0.10
C LYS A 17 -6.27 -16.40 0.39
N PRO A 18 -6.19 -17.75 0.27
CA PRO A 18 -4.95 -18.47 0.53
C PRO A 18 -3.76 -17.92 -0.29
N GLY A 19 -2.71 -17.51 0.42
CA GLY A 19 -1.53 -16.89 -0.17
C GLY A 19 -0.45 -16.64 0.87
N VAL A 20 0.46 -15.73 0.54
CA VAL A 20 1.56 -15.32 1.42
C VAL A 20 1.37 -13.85 1.76
N PHE A 21 1.46 -13.55 3.05
CA PHE A 21 1.52 -12.18 3.56
C PHE A 21 2.95 -11.89 4.04
N LEU A 22 3.62 -10.96 3.37
CA LEU A 22 4.97 -10.51 3.67
C LEU A 22 4.91 -9.17 4.41
N THR A 23 5.51 -9.11 5.58
CA THR A 23 5.61 -7.90 6.41
C THR A 23 6.95 -7.90 7.13
N CYS A 24 7.48 -6.72 7.44
CA CYS A 24 8.69 -6.61 8.23
C CYS A 24 8.40 -6.88 9.72
N SER A 25 9.45 -7.07 10.51
CA SER A 25 9.34 -7.37 11.95
C SER A 25 9.49 -6.15 12.85
N ASP A 26 9.91 -5.02 12.32
CA ASP A 26 10.41 -3.84 13.03
C ASP A 26 9.50 -2.60 12.94
N ASP A 27 8.40 -2.67 12.18
CA ASP A 27 7.37 -1.62 12.15
C ASP A 27 6.03 -2.07 12.78
N ILE A 28 5.18 -1.07 13.04
CA ILE A 28 3.78 -1.23 13.43
C ILE A 28 2.96 -0.38 12.46
N GLU A 29 2.14 -1.04 11.66
CA GLU A 29 1.23 -0.40 10.72
C GLU A 29 -0.15 -0.25 11.35
N THR A 30 -0.63 0.99 11.44
CA THR A 30 -1.99 1.31 11.90
C THR A 30 -2.85 1.76 10.73
N TYR A 31 -4.10 1.37 10.72
CA TYR A 31 -5.00 1.63 9.60
C TYR A 31 -6.45 1.74 10.06
N ALA A 32 -7.22 2.49 9.29
CA ALA A 32 -8.64 2.73 9.54
C ALA A 32 -9.49 2.04 8.46
N VAL A 33 -10.21 1.00 8.88
CA VAL A 33 -11.05 0.17 8.00
C VAL A 33 -12.54 0.41 8.20
N PHE A 34 -12.90 1.61 8.65
CA PHE A 34 -14.30 2.01 8.80
C PHE A 34 -14.98 2.01 7.42
N ASP A 35 -16.18 1.42 7.34
CA ASP A 35 -17.02 1.37 6.13
C ASP A 35 -16.41 0.66 4.91
N TRP A 36 -15.49 -0.28 5.13
CA TRP A 36 -14.83 -0.98 4.03
C TRP A 36 -15.78 -1.95 3.30
N ASP A 37 -16.04 -1.73 2.00
CA ASP A 37 -16.91 -2.59 1.19
C ASP A 37 -16.31 -3.98 0.96
N ASP A 38 -17.00 -5.01 1.45
CA ASP A 38 -16.64 -6.42 1.26
C ASP A 38 -16.46 -6.82 -0.21
N LYS A 39 -17.07 -6.11 -1.18
CA LYS A 39 -16.87 -6.37 -2.62
C LYS A 39 -15.54 -5.84 -3.14
N GLU A 40 -15.20 -4.59 -2.85
CA GLU A 40 -13.89 -4.00 -3.22
C GLU A 40 -12.74 -4.82 -2.62
N MET A 41 -12.94 -5.29 -1.39
CA MET A 41 -11.98 -6.09 -0.66
C MET A 41 -11.79 -7.49 -1.27
N LYS A 42 -12.86 -8.16 -1.69
CA LYS A 42 -12.72 -9.45 -2.40
C LYS A 42 -11.99 -9.29 -3.73
N HIS A 43 -12.25 -8.20 -4.45
CA HIS A 43 -11.61 -7.93 -5.72
C HIS A 43 -10.12 -7.61 -5.58
N SER A 44 -9.72 -6.90 -4.53
CA SER A 44 -8.31 -6.53 -4.28
C SER A 44 -7.37 -7.73 -4.09
N HIS A 45 -7.91 -8.89 -3.72
CA HIS A 45 -7.16 -10.13 -3.49
C HIS A 45 -7.45 -11.23 -4.53
N GLU A 46 -8.19 -10.91 -5.59
CA GLU A 46 -8.75 -11.95 -6.46
C GLU A 46 -7.68 -12.64 -7.29
N GLU A 47 -6.76 -11.89 -7.91
CA GLU A 47 -5.68 -12.43 -8.75
C GLU A 47 -4.44 -11.51 -8.81
N GLY A 48 -3.47 -11.67 -7.89
CA GLY A 48 -2.18 -11.00 -8.04
C GLY A 48 -1.51 -10.62 -6.72
N PHE A 49 -0.91 -9.44 -6.73
CA PHE A 49 -0.32 -8.77 -5.58
C PHE A 49 -1.31 -7.74 -5.03
N THR A 50 -1.39 -7.65 -3.71
CA THR A 50 -2.00 -6.54 -2.99
C THR A 50 -0.91 -5.91 -2.14
N ALA A 51 -0.56 -4.67 -2.44
CA ALA A 51 0.35 -3.89 -1.64
C ALA A 51 -0.42 -3.11 -0.58
N LEU A 52 0.04 -3.13 0.67
CA LEU A 52 -0.36 -2.16 1.68
C LEU A 52 0.56 -0.96 1.51
N ALA A 53 -0.06 0.18 1.26
CA ALA A 53 0.59 1.45 1.07
C ALA A 53 0.17 2.41 2.18
N HIS A 54 1.09 3.26 2.61
CA HIS A 54 0.78 4.31 3.58
C HIS A 54 1.38 5.65 3.12
N PRO A 55 0.73 6.77 3.48
CA PRO A 55 1.29 8.09 3.18
C PRO A 55 2.59 8.30 3.97
N SER A 56 3.60 8.80 3.27
CA SER A 56 4.93 9.08 3.78
C SER A 56 5.44 10.39 3.22
N SER A 57 6.37 11.03 3.94
CA SER A 57 7.03 12.21 3.42
C SER A 57 7.82 11.89 2.14
N ILE A 58 8.02 12.90 1.30
CA ILE A 58 8.82 12.78 0.09
C ILE A 58 10.25 12.28 0.41
N SER A 59 10.81 12.67 1.55
CA SER A 59 12.14 12.21 1.98
C SER A 59 12.18 10.70 2.27
N ILE A 60 11.14 10.15 2.92
CA ILE A 60 11.01 8.70 3.15
C ILE A 60 10.89 7.96 1.82
N GLY A 61 10.19 8.53 0.83
CA GLY A 61 10.10 7.98 -0.51
C GLY A 61 11.45 7.73 -1.19
N THR A 62 12.50 8.49 -0.82
CA THR A 62 13.85 8.27 -1.39
C THR A 62 14.56 7.02 -0.85
N THR A 63 14.06 6.45 0.25
CA THR A 63 14.67 5.28 0.91
C THR A 63 13.79 4.03 0.84
N HIS A 64 12.56 4.14 0.34
CA HIS A 64 11.55 3.08 0.26
C HIS A 64 11.05 2.85 -1.17
N GLY A 65 10.27 1.80 -1.38
CA GLY A 65 9.46 1.66 -2.58
C GLY A 65 8.33 2.68 -2.59
N VAL A 66 8.06 3.28 -3.74
CA VAL A 66 7.01 4.28 -3.93
C VAL A 66 6.05 3.82 -5.02
N TYR A 67 4.75 3.92 -4.75
CA TYR A 67 3.70 3.56 -5.71
C TYR A 67 3.24 4.76 -6.51
N VAL A 68 3.15 4.59 -7.83
CA VAL A 68 2.47 5.51 -8.73
C VAL A 68 1.01 5.10 -8.80
N LEU A 69 0.11 6.00 -8.42
CA LEU A 69 -1.33 5.74 -8.35
C LEU A 69 -2.10 6.51 -9.44
N PRO A 70 -3.35 6.11 -9.74
CA PRO A 70 -4.25 6.88 -10.59
C PRO A 70 -4.44 8.34 -10.08
N PRO A 71 -4.63 9.33 -10.98
CA PRO A 71 -4.68 10.76 -10.62
C PRO A 71 -5.83 11.17 -9.69
N ASP A 72 -6.88 10.36 -9.65
CA ASP A 72 -8.09 10.52 -8.83
C ASP A 72 -7.90 10.02 -7.39
N VAL A 73 -6.77 9.39 -7.08
CA VAL A 73 -6.44 9.02 -5.71
C VAL A 73 -6.04 10.27 -4.92
N HIS A 74 -6.70 10.46 -3.80
CA HIS A 74 -6.50 11.59 -2.91
C HIS A 74 -6.10 11.13 -1.51
N ASP A 75 -5.79 12.10 -0.65
CA ASP A 75 -5.62 11.88 0.78
C ASP A 75 -6.94 11.41 1.39
N THR A 76 -6.94 10.22 2.00
CA THR A 76 -8.10 9.60 2.63
C THR A 76 -7.79 9.27 4.09
N GLU A 77 -8.77 9.47 4.97
CA GLU A 77 -8.64 9.09 6.38
C GLU A 77 -8.86 7.58 6.61
N THR A 78 -9.40 6.88 5.61
CA THR A 78 -9.68 5.44 5.63
C THR A 78 -8.92 4.71 4.53
N CYS A 79 -8.73 3.41 4.70
CA CYS A 79 -8.14 2.55 3.70
C CYS A 79 -9.03 2.45 2.46
N THR A 80 -8.42 2.59 1.28
CA THR A 80 -9.08 2.42 -0.02
C THR A 80 -8.30 1.44 -0.88
N VAL A 81 -8.99 0.83 -1.85
CA VAL A 81 -8.36 -0.04 -2.84
C VAL A 81 -8.21 0.73 -4.14
N THR A 82 -6.99 0.77 -4.67
CA THR A 82 -6.72 1.43 -5.95
C THR A 82 -5.70 0.62 -6.75
N PRO A 83 -5.75 0.65 -8.10
CA PRO A 83 -4.70 0.10 -8.93
C PRO A 83 -3.34 0.74 -8.63
N CYS A 84 -2.28 -0.07 -8.65
CA CYS A 84 -0.90 0.43 -8.68
C CYS A 84 -0.42 0.45 -10.13
N LEU A 85 -0.06 1.64 -10.65
CA LEU A 85 0.37 1.80 -12.04
C LEU A 85 1.84 1.42 -12.24
N GLU A 86 2.69 1.78 -11.27
CA GLU A 86 4.13 1.53 -11.31
C GLU A 86 4.69 1.47 -9.89
N VAL A 87 5.71 0.64 -9.67
CA VAL A 87 6.48 0.58 -8.43
C VAL A 87 7.86 1.16 -8.69
N LEU A 88 8.22 2.22 -7.96
CA LEU A 88 9.52 2.87 -8.05
C LEU A 88 10.37 2.43 -6.85
N GLN A 89 11.51 1.78 -7.09
CA GLN A 89 12.38 1.33 -6.01
C GLN A 89 13.38 2.42 -5.61
N LYS A 90 13.19 3.01 -4.43
CA LYS A 90 14.06 4.06 -3.86
C LYS A 90 14.33 5.21 -4.85
N PRO A 91 13.27 5.83 -5.42
CA PRO A 91 13.39 6.85 -6.44
C PRO A 91 14.02 8.15 -5.93
N THR A 92 14.54 8.97 -6.85
CA THR A 92 14.81 10.37 -6.55
C THR A 92 13.52 11.18 -6.51
N VAL A 93 13.56 12.37 -5.90
CA VAL A 93 12.41 13.29 -5.86
C VAL A 93 11.99 13.70 -7.26
N GLU A 94 12.94 13.93 -8.16
CA GLU A 94 12.66 14.27 -9.55
C GLU A 94 11.93 13.14 -10.27
N LEU A 95 12.33 11.89 -10.04
CA LEU A 95 11.65 10.74 -10.62
C LEU A 95 10.21 10.61 -10.09
N MET A 96 10.01 10.79 -8.78
CA MET A 96 8.67 10.80 -8.18
C MET A 96 7.78 11.88 -8.81
N GLN A 97 8.33 13.08 -9.03
CA GLN A 97 7.62 14.19 -9.68
C GLN A 97 7.26 13.87 -11.14
N ILE A 98 8.21 13.38 -11.93
CA ILE A 98 8.03 13.06 -13.36
C ILE A 98 6.99 11.95 -13.54
N LYS A 99 7.00 10.96 -12.64
CA LYS A 99 6.08 9.82 -12.67
C LYS A 99 4.71 10.13 -12.06
N GLY A 100 4.53 11.30 -11.47
CA GLY A 100 3.28 11.67 -10.81
C GLY A 100 3.01 10.90 -9.52
N ALA A 101 4.04 10.42 -8.82
CA ALA A 101 3.90 9.69 -7.56
C ALA A 101 3.58 10.60 -6.36
N ILE A 102 3.81 11.91 -6.50
CA ILE A 102 3.61 12.88 -5.43
C ILE A 102 2.14 13.30 -5.39
N VAL A 103 1.47 12.96 -4.29
CA VAL A 103 0.08 13.32 -4.01
C VAL A 103 0.06 14.69 -3.36
N LYS A 104 -0.65 15.61 -3.99
CA LYS A 104 -0.80 16.98 -3.49
C LYS A 104 -1.90 17.04 -2.45
N SER A 105 -1.56 17.60 -1.30
CA SER A 105 -2.55 17.86 -0.26
C SER A 105 -3.52 18.97 -0.69
N GLN A 106 -4.83 18.79 -0.42
CA GLN A 106 -5.82 19.81 -0.74
C GLN A 106 -5.63 21.04 0.17
N LYS A 107 -5.42 22.20 -0.48
CA LYS A 107 -5.29 23.51 0.18
C LYS A 107 -6.62 23.92 0.83
N GLY A 108 -6.87 23.50 2.07
CA GLY A 108 -8.10 23.86 2.79
C GLY A 108 -8.11 23.54 4.27
N SER A 109 -7.36 22.52 4.70
CA SER A 109 -7.07 22.25 6.11
C SER A 109 -5.61 22.62 6.40
N ALA A 110 -5.35 23.21 7.56
CA ALA A 110 -4.03 23.71 7.92
C ALA A 110 -2.95 22.60 7.78
N GLN A 111 -1.89 22.89 7.02
CA GLN A 111 -0.58 22.23 7.08
C GLN A 111 -0.44 20.76 6.64
N LYS A 112 -1.27 20.21 5.75
CA LYS A 112 -0.91 18.92 5.14
C LYS A 112 0.11 19.13 4.02
N GLU A 113 1.33 18.61 4.21
CA GLU A 113 2.41 18.61 3.21
C GLU A 113 2.13 17.62 2.08
N ASP A 114 2.78 17.83 0.93
CA ASP A 114 2.77 16.85 -0.17
C ASP A 114 3.44 15.54 0.29
N PHE A 115 2.90 14.41 -0.16
CA PHE A 115 3.31 13.09 0.31
C PHE A 115 3.37 12.09 -0.83
N VAL A 116 3.90 10.91 -0.54
CA VAL A 116 3.95 9.76 -1.45
C VAL A 116 3.41 8.52 -0.74
N TYR A 117 2.90 7.56 -1.50
CA TYR A 117 2.50 6.27 -0.96
C TYR A 117 3.66 5.30 -1.03
N THR A 118 4.14 4.84 0.13
CA THR A 118 5.29 3.93 0.25
C THR A 118 4.88 2.50 0.56
N ASP A 119 5.77 1.56 0.26
CA ASP A 119 5.60 0.14 0.59
C ASP A 119 5.79 -0.17 2.08
N SER A 120 4.92 -1.03 2.63
CA SER A 120 5.10 -1.58 3.98
C SER A 120 4.88 -3.09 4.08
N ALA A 121 3.79 -3.59 3.49
CA ALA A 121 3.49 -5.02 3.48
C ALA A 121 2.84 -5.46 2.16
N PHE A 122 2.95 -6.75 1.85
CA PHE A 122 2.45 -7.31 0.59
C PHE A 122 1.72 -8.61 0.84
N PHE A 123 0.55 -8.74 0.23
CA PHE A 123 -0.09 -10.02 0.01
C PHE A 123 0.14 -10.46 -1.43
N PHE A 124 0.41 -11.74 -1.65
CA PHE A 124 0.34 -12.32 -2.98
C PHE A 124 -0.32 -13.71 -2.94
N CYS A 125 -1.24 -13.92 -3.87
CA CYS A 125 -2.04 -15.14 -3.88
C CYS A 125 -1.21 -16.34 -4.35
N SER A 126 -1.70 -17.55 -4.04
CA SER A 126 -1.01 -18.80 -4.40
C SER A 126 -0.72 -18.94 -5.92
N LYS A 127 -1.49 -18.28 -6.79
CA LYS A 127 -1.25 -18.24 -8.24
C LYS A 127 0.07 -17.52 -8.56
N VAL A 128 0.34 -16.41 -7.89
CA VAL A 128 1.60 -15.67 -8.01
C VAL A 128 2.75 -16.52 -7.50
N THR A 129 2.63 -17.11 -6.31
CA THR A 129 3.67 -17.97 -5.73
C THR A 129 4.06 -19.11 -6.67
N ARG A 130 3.07 -19.77 -7.30
CA ARG A 130 3.34 -20.83 -8.28
C ARG A 130 4.09 -20.33 -9.52
N ARG A 131 3.77 -19.13 -10.01
CA ARG A 131 4.49 -18.54 -11.14
C ARG A 131 5.93 -18.20 -10.77
N LEU A 132 6.18 -17.68 -9.57
CA LEU A 132 7.53 -17.36 -9.10
C LEU A 132 8.44 -18.60 -9.02
N LEU A 133 7.88 -19.79 -8.76
CA LEU A 133 8.63 -21.06 -8.76
C LEU A 133 8.98 -21.59 -10.15
N GLN A 134 8.45 -21.00 -11.22
CA GLN A 134 8.70 -21.40 -12.61
C GLN A 134 9.82 -20.57 -13.27
N TYR A 135 10.43 -19.66 -12.51
CA TYR A 135 11.61 -18.86 -12.88
C TYR A 135 12.83 -19.33 -12.07
#